data_AF-A0A950RHU6-F1
#
_entry.id   AF-A0A950RHU6-F1
#
_cell.length_a   1.000
_cell.length_b   1.000
_cell.length_c   1.000
_cell.angle_alpha   90.00
_cell.angle_beta   90.00
_cell.angle_gamma   90.00
#
_symmetry.space_group_name_H-M   'P 1'
#
loop_
_entity.id
_entity.type
_entity.pdbx_description
1 polymer ?
#
loop_
_entity_poly.entity_id
_entity_poly.type
_entity_poly.pdbx_seq_one_letter_code
_entity_poly.pdbx_strand_id
1 'polypeptide(L)'
;MALAGGGWLAVSGYNARASLKAQYLPPPSIPFPSENPFTVMKADLGRALFFDKRLSGSQTMSCATCHQPEKGWSDGRSRPVEDSGRPMALRTPTLIDDAWTPLLGWDGKFADLESVTRLVFRSGGTMNLDEGVALKRLSADPDYSRGFAAAFPDHQISGRNLAAAIATFERLI
;
A
#
# COMPACT_ATOMS: atom_id res chain seq x y z
N MET A 1 11.93 -23.43 57.72
CA MET A 1 11.24 -22.74 56.61
C MET A 1 12.32 -22.23 55.65
N ALA A 2 12.73 -23.05 54.68
CA ALA A 2 13.77 -22.70 53.71
C ALA A 2 13.08 -22.42 52.36
N LEU A 3 13.30 -21.22 51.83
CA LEU A 3 12.73 -20.77 50.57
C LEU A 3 13.38 -21.54 49.42
N ALA A 4 12.55 -22.19 48.60
CA ALA A 4 12.98 -22.84 47.37
C ALA A 4 13.48 -21.77 46.38
N GLY A 5 14.76 -21.87 46.01
CA GLY A 5 15.37 -21.03 44.98
C GLY A 5 14.78 -21.38 43.61
N GLY A 6 14.15 -20.39 42.97
CA GLY A 6 13.72 -20.47 41.59
C GLY A 6 14.92 -20.57 40.65
N GLY A 7 15.16 -21.77 40.11
CA GLY A 7 16.13 -21.99 39.05
C GLY A 7 15.66 -21.31 37.77
N TRP A 8 16.38 -20.27 37.35
CA TRP A 8 16.29 -19.78 35.98
C TRP A 8 16.81 -20.88 35.06
N LEU A 9 15.92 -21.48 34.28
CA LEU A 9 16.31 -22.42 33.22
C LEU A 9 17.25 -21.67 32.27
N ALA A 10 18.53 -22.05 32.28
CA ALA A 10 19.48 -21.65 31.28
C ALA A 10 19.05 -22.25 29.94
N VAL A 11 18.27 -21.51 29.16
CA VAL A 11 18.02 -21.85 27.76
C VAL A 11 19.38 -21.79 27.06
N SER A 12 19.82 -22.94 26.55
CA SER A 12 21.08 -23.13 25.82
C SER A 12 21.18 -22.13 24.63
N GLY A 13 21.70 -20.93 24.92
CA GLY A 13 21.43 -19.72 24.13
C GLY A 13 22.32 -19.48 22.92
N TYR A 14 23.43 -20.23 22.76
CA TYR A 14 24.35 -20.01 21.63
C TYR A 14 23.91 -20.74 20.35
N ASN A 15 23.46 -22.00 20.46
CA ASN A 15 22.97 -22.77 19.31
C ASN A 15 21.63 -22.22 18.77
N ALA A 16 20.78 -21.68 19.63
CA ALA A 16 19.53 -21.05 19.22
C ALA A 16 19.77 -19.78 18.36
N ARG A 17 20.77 -18.96 18.70
CA ARG A 17 21.04 -17.72 17.94
C ARG A 17 21.60 -17.97 16.54
N ALA A 18 22.47 -18.97 16.36
CA ALA A 18 22.98 -19.34 15.05
C ALA A 18 21.85 -19.86 14.14
N SER A 19 20.97 -20.71 14.68
CA SER A 19 19.79 -21.20 13.97
C SER A 19 18.80 -20.09 13.63
N LEU A 20 18.54 -19.14 14.54
CA LEU A 20 17.69 -17.99 14.27
C LEU A 20 18.30 -17.06 13.21
N LYS A 21 19.61 -16.85 13.21
CA LYS A 21 20.30 -16.08 12.16
C LYS A 21 20.18 -16.75 10.79
N ALA A 22 20.27 -18.08 10.73
CA ALA A 22 20.08 -18.82 9.48
C ALA A 22 18.64 -18.72 8.94
N GLN A 23 17.66 -18.43 9.81
CA GLN A 23 16.25 -18.24 9.45
C GLN A 23 15.90 -16.78 9.11
N TYR A 24 16.70 -15.81 9.55
CA TYR A 24 16.50 -14.39 9.23
C TYR A 24 16.97 -14.09 7.81
N LEU A 25 16.11 -14.40 6.84
CA LEU A 25 16.32 -14.17 5.43
C LEU A 25 15.24 -13.22 4.90
N PRO A 26 15.56 -12.37 3.91
CA PRO A 26 14.53 -11.62 3.21
C PRO A 26 13.56 -12.59 2.53
N PRO A 27 12.27 -12.22 2.40
CA PRO A 27 11.32 -13.04 1.65
C PRO A 27 11.84 -13.33 0.24
N PRO A 28 11.68 -14.57 -0.27
CA PRO A 28 12.30 -14.98 -1.54
C PRO A 28 11.70 -14.28 -2.76
N SER A 29 10.48 -13.76 -2.63
CA SER A 29 9.75 -13.06 -3.69
C SER A 29 8.68 -12.16 -3.10
N ILE A 30 8.35 -11.10 -3.82
CA ILE A 30 7.17 -10.27 -3.57
C ILE A 30 5.93 -11.06 -4.01
N PRO A 31 4.92 -11.26 -3.14
CA PRO A 31 3.71 -11.98 -3.49
C PRO A 31 2.80 -11.09 -4.35
N PHE A 32 2.44 -11.59 -5.54
CA PHE A 32 1.42 -11.00 -6.39
C PHE A 32 0.25 -12.00 -6.52
N PRO A 33 -1.01 -11.58 -6.28
CA PRO A 33 -2.15 -12.47 -6.38
C PRO A 33 -2.39 -12.88 -7.83
N SER A 34 -3.01 -14.04 -8.03
CA SER A 34 -3.26 -14.59 -9.38
C SER A 34 -4.18 -13.69 -10.23
N GLU A 35 -5.03 -12.93 -9.56
CA GLU A 35 -5.96 -11.95 -10.10
C GLU A 35 -5.27 -10.64 -10.50
N ASN A 36 -4.07 -10.37 -9.95
CA ASN A 36 -3.25 -9.21 -10.28
C ASN A 36 -1.76 -9.58 -10.39
N PRO A 37 -1.37 -10.38 -11.41
CA PRO A 37 0.00 -10.86 -11.55
C PRO A 37 0.96 -9.72 -11.90
N PHE A 38 2.21 -9.76 -11.45
CA PHE A 38 3.17 -8.70 -11.76
C PHE A 38 3.42 -8.53 -13.26
N THR A 39 3.46 -7.26 -13.71
CA THR A 39 4.13 -6.86 -14.96
C THR A 39 4.79 -5.50 -14.75
N VAL A 40 5.88 -5.22 -15.48
CA VAL A 40 6.54 -3.92 -15.46
C VAL A 40 5.58 -2.80 -15.87
N MET A 41 4.75 -3.05 -16.90
CA MET A 41 3.78 -2.09 -17.42
C MET A 41 2.73 -1.71 -16.37
N LYS A 42 2.25 -2.67 -15.57
CA LYS A 42 1.34 -2.39 -14.44
C LYS A 42 2.04 -1.62 -13.32
N ALA A 43 3.28 -1.99 -13.00
CA ALA A 43 4.04 -1.28 -11.98
C ALA A 43 4.34 0.18 -12.37
N ASP A 44 4.69 0.43 -13.63
CA ASP A 44 4.96 1.78 -14.13
C ASP A 44 3.68 2.63 -14.19
N LEU A 45 2.57 2.06 -14.65
CA LEU A 45 1.26 2.72 -14.60
C LEU A 45 0.85 3.02 -13.15
N GLY A 46 1.01 2.05 -12.25
CA GLY A 46 0.73 2.18 -10.83
C GLY A 46 1.54 3.28 -10.18
N ARG A 47 2.84 3.35 -10.49
CA ARG A 47 3.73 4.43 -10.05
C ARG A 47 3.22 5.78 -10.55
N ALA A 48 2.91 5.93 -11.83
CA ALA A 48 2.39 7.19 -12.34
C ALA A 48 1.13 7.64 -11.59
N LEU A 49 0.17 6.72 -11.40
CA LEU A 49 -1.09 6.98 -10.69
C LEU A 49 -0.87 7.34 -9.21
N PHE A 50 0.06 6.67 -8.52
CA PHE A 50 0.37 6.89 -7.10
C PHE A 50 0.81 8.33 -6.79
N PHE A 51 1.51 8.97 -7.72
CA PHE A 51 1.98 10.35 -7.60
C PHE A 51 1.04 11.37 -8.29
N ASP A 52 -0.05 10.93 -8.91
CA ASP A 52 -0.94 11.81 -9.67
C ASP A 52 -2.01 12.44 -8.78
N LYS A 53 -2.00 13.78 -8.71
CA LYS A 53 -2.96 14.54 -7.93
C LYS A 53 -4.37 14.53 -8.51
N ARG A 54 -4.54 14.22 -9.79
CA ARG A 54 -5.87 14.09 -10.43
C ARG A 54 -6.75 13.03 -9.78
N LEU A 55 -6.17 12.14 -8.96
CA LEU A 55 -6.87 11.14 -8.17
C LEU A 55 -7.38 11.62 -6.79
N SER A 56 -7.34 12.92 -6.49
CA SER A 56 -8.09 13.49 -5.36
C SER A 56 -9.23 14.40 -5.81
N GLY A 57 -10.23 14.61 -4.95
CA GLY A 57 -11.38 15.48 -5.18
C GLY A 57 -10.92 16.89 -5.57
N SER A 58 -10.09 17.49 -4.72
CA SER A 58 -9.50 18.82 -4.89
C SER A 58 -8.40 18.92 -5.96
N GLN A 59 -7.87 17.78 -6.41
CA GLN A 59 -6.70 17.69 -7.30
C GLN A 59 -5.41 18.29 -6.72
N THR A 60 -5.29 18.36 -5.39
CA THR A 60 -4.12 18.94 -4.71
C THR A 60 -3.22 17.90 -4.03
N MET A 61 -3.71 16.66 -3.86
CA MET A 61 -3.00 15.57 -3.18
C MET A 61 -3.02 14.27 -3.97
N SER A 62 -2.07 13.39 -3.67
CA SER A 62 -1.93 12.04 -4.25
C SER A 62 -1.66 11.04 -3.13
N CYS A 63 -1.53 9.74 -3.44
CA CYS A 63 -1.11 8.73 -2.47
C CYS A 63 0.24 9.13 -1.83
N ALA A 64 1.16 9.67 -2.63
CA ALA A 64 2.46 10.16 -2.19
C ALA A 64 2.41 11.38 -1.25
N THR A 65 1.27 12.07 -1.14
CA THR A 65 1.11 13.14 -0.14
C THR A 65 1.14 12.58 1.29
N CYS A 66 0.59 11.38 1.48
CA CYS A 66 0.54 10.70 2.77
C CYS A 66 1.63 9.61 2.90
N HIS A 67 2.06 9.02 1.79
CA HIS A 67 3.06 7.94 1.76
C HIS A 67 4.36 8.42 1.09
N GLN A 68 5.16 9.19 1.84
CA GLN A 68 6.35 9.86 1.34
C GLN A 68 7.58 8.93 1.41
N PRO A 69 8.28 8.63 0.30
CA PRO A 69 9.46 7.75 0.31
C PRO A 69 10.54 8.18 1.31
N GLU A 70 10.80 9.48 1.42
CA GLU A 70 11.79 10.07 2.32
C GLU A 70 11.42 9.98 3.80
N LYS A 71 10.19 9.57 4.12
CA LYS A 71 9.68 9.35 5.49
C LYS A 71 9.27 7.90 5.72
N GLY A 72 9.95 6.97 5.05
CA GLY A 72 9.66 5.54 5.15
C GLY A 72 8.25 5.22 4.69
N TRP A 73 7.82 5.85 3.58
CA TRP A 73 6.50 5.66 2.99
C TRP A 73 5.32 5.96 3.93
N SER A 74 5.53 6.91 4.84
CA SER A 74 4.53 7.54 5.69
C SER A 74 4.61 9.07 5.55
N ASP A 75 3.86 9.87 6.31
CA ASP A 75 3.96 11.34 6.24
C ASP A 75 4.68 11.98 7.44
N GLY A 76 5.02 11.17 8.44
CA GLY A 76 5.63 11.60 9.70
C GLY A 76 4.70 12.40 10.61
N ARG A 77 3.38 12.44 10.34
CA ARG A 77 2.42 13.18 11.16
C ARG A 77 1.71 12.26 12.15
N SER A 78 1.39 12.80 13.33
CA SER A 78 0.50 12.11 14.28
C SER A 78 -0.94 12.03 13.76
N ARG A 79 -1.38 13.06 13.03
CA ARG A 79 -2.65 13.12 12.31
C ARG A 79 -2.45 13.69 10.91
N PRO A 80 -2.53 12.87 9.84
CA PRO A 80 -2.52 13.34 8.46
C PRO A 80 -3.73 14.23 8.17
N VAL A 81 -3.71 14.91 7.04
CA VAL A 81 -4.76 15.84 6.62
C VAL A 81 -5.47 15.27 5.40
N GLU A 82 -6.79 15.18 5.44
CA GLU A 82 -7.62 14.74 4.33
C GLU A 82 -7.81 15.85 3.26
N ASP A 83 -8.38 15.52 2.11
CA ASP A 83 -8.58 16.42 0.96
C ASP A 83 -9.37 17.69 1.32
N SER A 84 -10.23 17.64 2.34
CA SER A 84 -10.99 18.78 2.86
C SER A 84 -10.19 19.72 3.78
N GLY A 85 -8.95 19.35 4.14
CA GLY A 85 -8.10 20.09 5.08
C GLY A 85 -8.29 19.70 6.56
N ARG A 86 -9.19 18.75 6.87
CA ARG A 86 -9.39 18.28 8.25
C ARG A 86 -8.37 17.21 8.66
N PRO A 87 -8.04 17.11 9.96
CA PRO A 87 -7.18 16.03 10.45
C PRO A 87 -7.92 14.68 10.39
N MET A 88 -7.22 13.66 9.92
CA MET A 88 -7.69 12.28 9.90
C MET A 88 -7.67 11.65 11.31
N ALA A 89 -8.49 10.62 11.50
CA ALA A 89 -8.62 9.91 12.78
C ALA A 89 -7.39 9.05 13.12
N LEU A 90 -6.74 8.50 12.10
CA LEU A 90 -5.62 7.57 12.23
C LEU A 90 -4.39 8.13 11.52
N ARG A 91 -3.21 7.80 12.04
CA ARG A 91 -1.92 8.12 11.40
C ARG A 91 -1.76 7.36 10.08
N THR A 92 -0.96 7.88 9.16
CA THR A 92 -0.63 7.13 7.94
C THR A 92 0.25 5.92 8.28
N PRO A 93 -0.14 4.68 7.96
CA PRO A 93 0.76 3.53 8.06
C PRO A 93 1.91 3.65 7.04
N THR A 94 3.02 2.97 7.30
CA THR A 94 4.04 2.79 6.25
C THR A 94 3.52 1.82 5.20
N LEU A 95 4.00 1.95 3.97
CA LEU A 95 3.78 0.94 2.90
C LEU A 95 4.93 -0.06 2.79
N ILE A 96 6.02 0.12 3.54
CA ILE A 96 7.18 -0.78 3.48
C ILE A 96 6.73 -2.18 3.86
N ASP A 97 7.05 -3.14 2.98
CA ASP A 97 6.77 -4.56 3.16
C ASP A 97 5.26 -4.93 3.20
N ASP A 98 4.36 -4.01 2.80
CA ASP A 98 2.91 -4.28 2.82
C ASP A 98 2.51 -5.44 1.90
N ALA A 99 3.34 -5.79 0.91
CA ALA A 99 3.14 -6.99 0.10
C ALA A 99 3.01 -8.27 0.93
N TRP A 100 3.73 -8.37 2.05
CA TRP A 100 3.74 -9.56 2.91
C TRP A 100 2.79 -9.46 4.11
N THR A 101 2.07 -8.34 4.25
CA THR A 101 1.12 -8.12 5.34
C THR A 101 -0.21 -8.83 5.02
N PRO A 102 -0.65 -9.81 5.84
CA PRO A 102 -1.84 -10.62 5.52
C PRO A 102 -3.17 -9.87 5.67
N LEU A 103 -3.23 -8.89 6.57
CA LEU A 103 -4.41 -8.03 6.78
C LEU A 103 -3.93 -6.59 6.90
N LEU A 104 -4.50 -5.70 6.09
CA LEU A 104 -4.06 -4.32 5.96
C LEU A 104 -4.98 -3.35 6.72
N GLY A 105 -4.45 -2.15 6.96
CA GLY A 105 -5.08 -1.11 7.77
C GLY A 105 -4.86 -1.30 9.27
N TRP A 106 -5.00 -0.22 10.04
CA TRP A 106 -4.82 -0.25 11.50
C TRP A 106 -5.78 -1.18 12.24
N ASP A 107 -6.93 -1.46 11.65
CA ASP A 107 -7.98 -2.35 12.16
C ASP A 107 -7.98 -3.73 11.47
N GLY A 108 -7.04 -3.99 10.55
CA GLY A 108 -6.92 -5.27 9.84
C GLY A 108 -8.11 -5.62 8.95
N LYS A 109 -8.93 -4.65 8.55
CA LYS A 109 -10.18 -4.92 7.82
C LYS A 109 -10.00 -5.25 6.34
N PHE A 110 -8.84 -4.97 5.77
CA PHE A 110 -8.60 -5.13 4.34
C PHE A 110 -7.86 -6.44 4.09
N ALA A 111 -8.37 -7.23 3.15
CA ALA A 111 -7.77 -8.50 2.77
C ALA A 111 -6.63 -8.34 1.75
N ASP A 112 -6.57 -7.21 1.04
CA ASP A 112 -5.61 -6.96 -0.02
C ASP A 112 -5.40 -5.45 -0.27
N LEU A 113 -4.29 -5.10 -0.94
CA LEU A 113 -3.93 -3.72 -1.27
C LEU A 113 -4.95 -3.08 -2.22
N GLU A 114 -5.51 -3.85 -3.16
CA GLU A 114 -6.52 -3.37 -4.09
C GLU A 114 -7.76 -2.82 -3.37
N SER A 115 -8.19 -3.46 -2.27
CA SER A 115 -9.30 -3.03 -1.43
C SER A 115 -8.97 -1.78 -0.63
N VAL A 116 -7.73 -1.64 -0.15
CA VAL A 116 -7.23 -0.40 0.47
C VAL A 116 -7.29 0.73 -0.55
N THR A 117 -6.66 0.57 -1.72
CA THR A 117 -6.62 1.60 -2.77
C THR A 117 -8.03 2.04 -3.15
N ARG A 118 -8.95 1.09 -3.43
CA ARG A 118 -10.34 1.40 -3.80
C ARG A 118 -11.04 2.27 -2.78
N LEU A 119 -10.84 2.01 -1.48
CA LEU A 119 -11.47 2.81 -0.43
C LEU A 119 -10.81 4.20 -0.30
N VAL A 120 -9.47 4.25 -0.27
CA VAL A 120 -8.72 5.46 0.09
C VAL A 120 -8.95 6.59 -0.91
N PHE A 121 -8.99 6.33 -2.21
CA PHE A 121 -9.22 7.44 -3.15
C PHE A 121 -10.66 7.98 -3.06
N ARG A 122 -11.63 7.11 -2.73
CA ARG A 122 -13.07 7.46 -2.68
C ARG A 122 -13.52 8.09 -1.37
N SER A 123 -12.92 7.68 -0.26
CA SER A 123 -13.36 8.07 1.06
C SER A 123 -13.22 9.58 1.25
N GLY A 124 -14.30 10.22 1.72
CA GLY A 124 -14.30 11.63 2.09
C GLY A 124 -13.38 11.95 3.27
N GLY A 125 -12.95 10.93 4.03
CA GLY A 125 -11.96 11.02 5.09
C GLY A 125 -10.49 10.94 4.63
N THR A 126 -10.26 10.87 3.32
CA THR A 126 -8.94 10.72 2.70
C THR A 126 -8.85 11.59 1.45
N MET A 127 -9.03 11.04 0.24
CA MET A 127 -8.83 11.79 -1.02
C MET A 127 -10.14 12.28 -1.66
N ASN A 128 -11.31 11.88 -1.15
CA ASN A 128 -12.63 12.43 -1.49
C ASN A 128 -12.94 12.50 -3.01
N LEU A 129 -12.63 11.45 -3.77
CA LEU A 129 -12.88 11.40 -5.21
C LEU A 129 -13.92 10.36 -5.61
N ASP A 130 -14.99 10.79 -6.28
CA ASP A 130 -15.91 9.89 -6.96
C ASP A 130 -15.19 9.06 -8.05
N GLU A 131 -15.49 7.75 -8.10
CA GLU A 131 -14.86 6.85 -9.07
C GLU A 131 -15.18 7.24 -10.52
N GLY A 132 -16.42 7.60 -10.83
CA GLY A 132 -16.80 8.02 -12.18
C GLY A 132 -16.02 9.25 -12.62
N VAL A 133 -15.80 10.21 -11.71
CA VAL A 133 -14.94 11.37 -11.95
C VAL A 133 -13.48 10.96 -12.17
N ALA A 134 -12.94 10.03 -11.37
CA ALA A 134 -11.58 9.51 -11.56
C ALA A 134 -11.41 8.89 -12.95
N LEU A 135 -12.30 7.97 -13.34
CA LEU A 135 -12.24 7.29 -14.63
C LEU A 135 -12.40 8.26 -15.80
N LYS A 136 -13.28 9.25 -15.67
CA LYS A 136 -13.45 10.31 -16.68
C LYS A 136 -12.17 11.15 -16.85
N ARG A 137 -11.52 11.53 -15.74
CA ARG A 137 -10.26 12.30 -15.77
C ARG A 137 -9.15 11.49 -16.45
N LEU A 138 -8.98 10.22 -16.08
CA LEU A 138 -7.97 9.34 -16.66
C LEU A 138 -8.24 9.06 -18.14
N SER A 139 -9.50 8.87 -18.53
CA SER A 139 -9.88 8.62 -19.94
C SER A 139 -9.68 9.83 -20.84
N ALA A 140 -9.65 11.05 -20.28
CA ALA A 140 -9.37 12.26 -21.03
C ALA A 140 -7.86 12.44 -21.33
N ASP A 141 -7.00 11.63 -20.72
CA ASP A 141 -5.55 11.65 -20.93
C ASP A 141 -5.13 10.50 -21.87
N PRO A 142 -4.59 10.81 -23.07
CA PRO A 142 -4.10 9.80 -23.99
C PRO A 142 -2.99 8.92 -23.42
N ASP A 143 -2.18 9.43 -22.49
CA ASP A 143 -1.06 8.70 -21.89
C ASP A 143 -1.59 7.60 -20.97
N TYR A 144 -2.63 7.90 -20.18
CA TYR A 144 -3.32 6.87 -19.39
C TYR A 144 -4.05 5.88 -20.26
N SER A 145 -4.71 6.31 -21.33
CA SER A 145 -5.35 5.39 -22.27
C SER A 145 -4.37 4.36 -22.83
N ARG A 146 -3.15 4.80 -23.21
CA ARG A 146 -2.09 3.89 -23.66
C ARG A 146 -1.53 3.04 -22.52
N GLY A 147 -1.35 3.62 -21.33
CA GLY A 147 -0.87 2.91 -20.15
C GLY A 147 -1.78 1.75 -19.74
N PHE A 148 -3.09 2.00 -19.63
CA PHE A 148 -4.07 0.95 -19.31
C PHE A 148 -4.17 -0.12 -20.39
N ALA A 149 -4.12 0.27 -21.67
CA ALA A 149 -4.10 -0.68 -22.79
C ALA A 149 -2.85 -1.58 -22.77
N ALA A 150 -1.68 -1.06 -22.39
CA ALA A 150 -0.45 -1.84 -22.29
C ALA A 150 -0.39 -2.71 -21.02
N ALA A 151 -1.05 -2.29 -19.96
CA ALA A 151 -0.96 -2.90 -18.64
C ALA A 151 -2.00 -4.01 -18.39
N PHE A 152 -3.15 -3.97 -19.07
CA PHE A 152 -4.27 -4.88 -18.82
C PHE A 152 -4.82 -5.52 -20.10
N PRO A 153 -5.16 -6.82 -20.08
CA PRO A 153 -5.62 -7.55 -21.26
C PRO A 153 -7.01 -7.13 -21.76
N ASP A 154 -7.84 -6.49 -20.92
CA ASP A 154 -9.13 -5.93 -21.32
C ASP A 154 -9.03 -4.48 -21.84
N HIS A 155 -7.84 -3.90 -21.71
CA HIS A 155 -7.48 -2.53 -22.11
C HIS A 155 -8.34 -1.44 -21.44
N GLN A 156 -9.08 -1.79 -20.37
CA GLN A 156 -10.07 -0.90 -19.79
C GLN A 156 -9.46 0.05 -18.75
N ILE A 157 -9.90 1.31 -18.78
CA ILE A 157 -9.78 2.23 -17.65
C ILE A 157 -10.98 1.96 -16.73
N SER A 158 -10.78 1.14 -15.70
CA SER A 158 -11.83 0.74 -14.75
C SER A 158 -11.34 0.90 -13.31
N GLY A 159 -12.25 1.01 -12.34
CA GLY A 159 -11.87 1.07 -10.92
C GLY A 159 -11.09 -0.16 -10.46
N ARG A 160 -11.35 -1.32 -11.06
CA ARG A 160 -10.59 -2.56 -10.83
C ARG A 160 -9.14 -2.41 -11.29
N ASN A 161 -8.94 -2.01 -12.55
CA ASN A 161 -7.60 -1.87 -13.13
C ASN A 161 -6.82 -0.71 -12.49
N LEU A 162 -7.51 0.38 -12.14
CA LEU A 162 -6.93 1.50 -11.41
C LEU A 162 -6.34 1.02 -10.07
N ALA A 163 -7.14 0.31 -9.28
CA ALA A 163 -6.68 -0.23 -8.01
C ALA A 163 -5.58 -1.27 -8.18
N ALA A 164 -5.72 -2.17 -9.16
CA ALA A 164 -4.73 -3.20 -9.46
C ALA A 164 -3.37 -2.61 -9.87
N ALA A 165 -3.35 -1.54 -10.67
CA ALA A 165 -2.11 -0.88 -11.07
C ALA A 165 -1.40 -0.27 -9.85
N ILE A 166 -2.10 0.55 -9.07
CA ILE A 166 -1.55 1.17 -7.86
C ILE A 166 -1.06 0.11 -6.87
N ALA A 167 -1.88 -0.91 -6.58
CA ALA A 167 -1.51 -2.00 -5.69
C ALA A 167 -0.32 -2.83 -6.21
N THR A 168 -0.10 -2.90 -7.53
CA THR A 168 1.10 -3.53 -8.10
C THR A 168 2.35 -2.72 -7.75
N PHE A 169 2.27 -1.39 -7.81
CA PHE A 169 3.35 -0.51 -7.42
C PHE A 169 3.58 -0.52 -5.91
N GLU A 170 2.51 -0.50 -5.10
CA GLU A 170 2.60 -0.56 -3.64
C GLU A 170 3.32 -1.82 -3.15
N ARG A 171 3.16 -2.95 -3.83
CA ARG A 171 3.90 -4.18 -3.50
C ARG A 171 5.41 -4.11 -3.72
N LEU A 172 5.89 -3.11 -4.46
CA LEU A 172 7.33 -2.89 -4.71
C LEU A 172 7.97 -1.96 -3.68
N ILE A 173 7.18 -1.47 -2.71
CA ILE A 173 7.60 -0.58 -1.64
C ILE A 173 8.04 -1.39 -0.41
#